data_AF-A0A5N6DXX8-F1
#
_entry.id   AF-A0A5N6DXX8-F1
#
_cell.length_a   1.000
_cell.length_b   1.000
_cell.length_c   1.000
_cell.angle_alpha   90.00
_cell.angle_beta   90.00
_cell.angle_gamma   90.00
#
_symmetry.space_group_name_H-M   'P 1'
#
loop_
_entity.id
_entity.type
_entity.pdbx_description
1 polymer ?
#
loop_
_entity_poly.entity_id
_entity_poly.type
_entity_poly.pdbx_seq_one_letter_code
_entity_poly.pdbx_strand_id
1 'polypeptide(L)'
;MPAPPREKQPLFDLSRRQQLQYAHNVRGLLFGFWSPGCSNGFSVAGFHLHFISDDRTAGGHVTGFEAWDVKLSAGVLKDYVVELPQDEDFLEVLIRSYEEDQNLP
;
A
#
# COMPACT_ATOMS: atom_id res chain seq x y z
N MET A 1 26.35 0.73 -11.90
CA MET A 1 26.54 0.95 -10.45
C MET A 1 25.24 0.54 -9.76
N PRO A 2 25.19 -0.51 -8.94
CA PRO A 2 24.03 -0.74 -8.09
C PRO A 2 23.91 0.43 -7.09
N ALA A 3 22.68 0.76 -6.68
CA ALA A 3 22.48 1.76 -5.63
C ALA A 3 23.20 1.30 -4.34
N PRO A 4 23.85 2.21 -3.59
CA PRO A 4 24.45 1.84 -2.31
C PRO A 4 23.38 1.31 -1.34
N PRO A 5 23.73 0.38 -0.43
CA PRO A 5 22.80 -0.13 0.57
C PRO A 5 22.21 1.02 1.37
N ARG A 6 20.88 1.15 1.35
CA ARG A 6 20.17 2.06 2.25
C ARG A 6 20.08 1.40 3.62
N GLU A 7 20.32 2.17 4.66
CA GLU A 7 20.03 1.76 6.03
C GLU A 7 18.57 1.32 6.12
N LYS A 8 18.32 0.11 6.61
CA LYS A 8 16.98 -0.45 6.75
C LYS A 8 16.29 0.26 7.91
N GLN A 9 15.30 1.09 7.59
CA GLN A 9 14.46 1.79 8.57
C GLN A 9 13.04 1.22 8.51
N PRO A 10 12.32 1.13 9.64
CA PRO A 10 10.91 0.75 9.64
C PRO A 10 10.10 1.62 8.67
N LEU A 11 9.12 1.02 7.97
CA LEU A 11 8.27 1.75 7.03
C LEU A 11 7.51 2.88 7.73
N PHE A 12 7.17 2.69 9.01
CA PHE A 12 6.57 3.73 9.82
C PHE A 12 7.45 4.99 9.90
N ASP A 13 8.73 4.86 10.22
CA ASP A 13 9.64 6.00 10.29
C ASP A 13 9.80 6.71 8.95
N LEU A 14 9.84 5.93 7.85
CA LEU A 14 9.90 6.47 6.50
C LEU A 14 8.61 7.19 6.10
N SER A 15 7.45 6.69 6.50
CA SER A 15 6.15 7.29 6.21
C SER A 15 6.01 8.70 6.78
N ARG A 16 6.71 9.02 7.88
CA ARG A 16 6.75 10.37 8.46
C ARG A 16 7.39 11.41 7.52
N ARG A 17 8.13 10.96 6.50
CA ARG A 17 8.76 11.78 5.46
C ARG A 17 8.00 11.72 4.13
N GLN A 18 6.84 11.05 4.09
CA GLN A 18 6.02 10.95 2.89
C GLN A 18 5.58 12.34 2.42
N GLN A 19 5.68 12.57 1.11
CA GLN A 19 5.11 13.76 0.49
C GLN A 19 3.72 13.43 -0.05
N LEU A 20 2.72 14.21 0.37
CA LEU A 20 1.36 14.11 -0.16
C LEU A 20 1.24 14.93 -1.44
N GLN A 21 0.66 14.32 -2.47
CA GLN A 21 0.34 14.97 -3.73
C GLN A 21 -1.18 15.06 -3.85
N TYR A 22 -1.66 16.18 -4.37
CA TYR A 22 -3.07 16.44 -4.54
C TYR A 22 -3.35 16.70 -6.02
N ALA A 23 -4.37 16.03 -6.54
CA ALA A 23 -4.86 16.19 -7.89
C ALA A 23 -6.34 16.56 -7.83
N HIS A 24 -6.76 17.54 -8.64
CA HIS A 24 -8.13 18.05 -8.64
C HIS A 24 -8.72 17.96 -10.04
N ASN A 25 -9.98 17.52 -10.13
CA ASN A 25 -10.70 17.39 -11.40
C ASN A 25 -9.94 16.54 -12.45
N VAL A 26 -9.26 15.48 -11.99
CA VAL A 26 -8.48 14.59 -12.86
C VAL A 26 -9.29 13.33 -13.14
N ARG A 27 -9.35 12.93 -14.42
CA ARG A 27 -9.90 11.66 -14.83
C ARG A 27 -8.84 10.57 -14.74
N GLY A 28 -9.21 9.40 -14.24
CA GLY A 28 -8.28 8.29 -14.08
C GLY A 28 -8.95 7.04 -13.55
N LEU A 29 -8.12 6.11 -13.10
CA LEU A 29 -8.52 4.83 -12.55
C LEU A 29 -8.09 4.72 -11.08
N LEU A 30 -9.05 4.40 -10.22
CA LEU A 30 -8.80 3.85 -8.89
C LEU A 30 -8.82 2.34 -8.97
N PHE A 31 -7.79 1.69 -8.44
CA PHE A 31 -7.70 0.24 -8.37
C PHE A 31 -7.14 -0.21 -7.03
N GLY A 32 -7.66 -1.31 -6.51
CA GLY A 32 -7.14 -1.89 -5.28
C GLY A 32 -8.03 -2.95 -4.69
N PHE A 33 -7.78 -3.27 -3.43
CA PHE A 33 -8.41 -4.37 -2.73
C PHE A 33 -9.11 -3.87 -1.48
N TRP A 34 -10.20 -4.55 -1.14
CA TRP A 34 -10.67 -4.59 0.23
C TRP A 34 -10.25 -5.92 0.84
N SER A 35 -9.58 -5.86 1.99
CA SER A 35 -9.15 -7.05 2.73
C SER A 35 -9.80 -7.11 4.12
N PRO A 36 -10.21 -8.30 4.61
CA PRO A 36 -10.82 -8.44 5.93
C PRO A 36 -9.79 -8.16 7.04
N GLY A 37 -10.25 -7.75 8.23
CA GLY A 37 -9.36 -7.40 9.34
C GLY A 37 -8.36 -8.49 9.76
N CYS A 38 -8.71 -9.78 9.56
CA CYS A 38 -7.83 -10.90 9.87
C CYS A 38 -6.66 -11.07 8.89
N SER A 39 -6.59 -10.31 7.79
CA SER A 39 -5.48 -10.40 6.83
C SER A 39 -4.28 -9.51 7.17
N ASN A 40 -4.31 -8.79 8.30
CA ASN A 40 -3.19 -7.94 8.72
C ASN A 40 -1.88 -8.73 8.81
N GLY A 41 -0.77 -8.08 8.43
CA GLY A 41 0.56 -8.69 8.37
C GLY A 41 0.89 -9.28 6.98
N PHE A 42 -0.11 -9.80 6.26
CA PHE A 42 0.09 -10.27 4.88
C PHE A 42 -0.56 -9.34 3.84
N SER A 43 -1.61 -8.61 4.23
CA SER A 43 -2.29 -7.60 3.44
C SER A 43 -2.56 -6.34 4.28
N VAL A 44 -3.20 -5.34 3.69
CA VAL A 44 -3.67 -4.13 4.38
C VAL A 44 -5.16 -4.28 4.62
N ALA A 45 -5.59 -4.40 5.88
CA ALA A 45 -7.00 -4.48 6.21
C ALA A 45 -7.78 -3.22 5.77
N GLY A 46 -9.01 -3.41 5.33
CA GLY A 46 -9.82 -2.34 4.74
C GLY A 46 -9.46 -2.08 3.28
N PHE A 47 -9.69 -0.85 2.82
CA PHE A 47 -9.41 -0.45 1.44
C PHE A 47 -7.95 -0.04 1.26
N HIS A 48 -7.24 -0.73 0.38
CA HIS A 48 -5.93 -0.34 -0.11
C HIS A 48 -6.04 0.01 -1.58
N LEU A 49 -6.07 1.31 -1.88
CA LEU A 49 -6.34 1.84 -3.22
C LEU A 49 -5.14 2.62 -3.75
N HIS A 50 -4.92 2.50 -5.05
CA HIS A 50 -3.96 3.28 -5.82
C HIS A 50 -4.71 4.02 -6.93
N PHE A 51 -4.17 5.16 -7.33
CA PHE A 51 -4.71 5.99 -8.40
C PHE A 51 -3.70 6.15 -9.53
N ILE A 52 -4.18 6.23 -10.76
CA ILE A 52 -3.41 6.70 -11.92
C ILE A 52 -4.31 7.56 -12.83
N SER A 53 -3.82 8.72 -13.23
CA SER A 53 -4.51 9.60 -14.17
C SER A 53 -4.47 9.05 -15.60
N ASP A 54 -5.46 9.40 -16.42
CA ASP A 54 -5.55 8.93 -17.81
C ASP A 54 -4.33 9.34 -18.66
N ASP A 55 -3.77 10.52 -18.38
CA ASP A 55 -2.55 11.04 -19.02
C ASP A 55 -1.25 10.50 -18.39
N ARG A 56 -1.37 9.69 -17.32
CA ARG A 56 -0.27 9.06 -16.57
C ARG A 56 0.73 10.04 -15.96
N THR A 57 0.35 11.29 -15.76
CA THR A 57 1.22 12.31 -15.13
C THR A 57 1.06 12.37 -13.61
N ALA A 58 -0.04 11.84 -13.07
CA ALA A 58 -0.33 11.78 -11.64
C ALA A 58 -0.74 10.38 -11.19
N GLY A 59 -0.38 10.01 -9.98
CA GLY A 59 -0.75 8.72 -9.38
C GLY A 59 -0.13 8.49 -8.02
N GLY A 60 -0.41 7.33 -7.43
CA GLY A 60 0.18 6.90 -6.16
C GLY A 60 -0.81 6.22 -5.22
N HIS A 61 -0.36 6.00 -3.98
CA HIS A 61 -1.18 5.46 -2.90
C HIS A 61 -2.23 6.49 -2.46
N VAL A 62 -3.48 6.06 -2.35
CA VAL A 62 -4.62 6.94 -2.05
C VAL A 62 -4.86 7.00 -0.56
N THR A 63 -4.69 8.19 0.02
CA THR A 63 -5.02 8.46 1.44
C THR A 63 -6.43 9.03 1.62
N GLY A 64 -7.03 9.55 0.55
CA GLY A 64 -8.38 10.07 0.52
C GLY A 64 -8.75 10.53 -0.89
N PHE A 65 -10.04 10.47 -1.24
CA PHE A 65 -10.54 10.95 -2.53
C PHE A 65 -12.01 11.34 -2.45
N GLU A 66 -12.42 12.20 -3.36
CA GLU A 66 -13.81 12.46 -3.71
C GLU A 66 -13.95 12.25 -5.23
N ALA A 67 -15.06 11.66 -5.67
CA ALA A 67 -15.27 11.37 -7.07
C ALA A 67 -16.75 11.48 -7.46
N TRP A 68 -16.99 11.89 -8.70
CA TRP A 68 -18.29 11.93 -9.36
C TRP A 68 -18.20 11.22 -10.71
N ASP A 69 -19.33 10.87 -11.31
CA ASP A 69 -19.42 10.16 -12.60
C ASP A 69 -18.56 8.89 -12.67
N VAL A 70 -18.63 8.08 -11.61
CA VAL A 70 -17.80 6.87 -11.45
C VAL A 70 -18.53 5.64 -11.96
N LYS A 71 -17.80 4.79 -12.70
CA LYS A 71 -18.18 3.39 -12.94
C LYS A 71 -17.41 2.49 -11.98
N LEU A 72 -18.12 1.84 -11.06
CA LEU A 72 -17.54 0.87 -10.12
C LEU A 72 -17.64 -0.55 -10.69
N SER A 73 -16.61 -1.35 -10.47
CA SER A 73 -16.60 -2.79 -10.73
C SER A 73 -15.81 -3.48 -9.64
N ALA A 74 -16.31 -4.63 -9.17
CA ALA A 74 -15.69 -5.40 -8.11
C ALA A 74 -15.80 -6.89 -8.40
N GLY A 75 -14.84 -7.67 -7.90
CA GLY A 75 -14.84 -9.12 -7.94
C GLY A 75 -14.52 -9.67 -6.55
N VAL A 76 -15.07 -10.86 -6.25
CA VAL A 76 -14.79 -11.55 -4.98
C VAL A 76 -13.68 -12.55 -5.21
N LEU A 77 -12.57 -12.38 -4.48
CA LEU A 77 -11.50 -13.37 -4.39
C LEU A 77 -11.75 -14.24 -3.17
N LYS A 78 -11.67 -15.57 -3.35
CA LYS A 78 -11.92 -16.56 -2.27
C LYS A 78 -10.64 -17.20 -1.75
N ASP A 79 -9.59 -17.16 -2.56
CA ASP A 79 -8.31 -17.77 -2.26
C ASP A 79 -7.25 -16.69 -2.04
N TYR A 80 -6.41 -16.90 -1.04
CA TYR A 80 -5.28 -16.02 -0.71
C TYR A 80 -4.02 -16.87 -0.63
N VAL A 81 -3.16 -16.71 -1.64
CA VAL A 81 -1.90 -17.47 -1.76
C VAL A 81 -0.75 -16.54 -1.44
N VAL A 82 0.11 -16.95 -0.51
CA VAL A 82 1.30 -16.19 -0.10
C VAL A 82 2.54 -16.98 -0.50
N GLU A 83 3.41 -16.35 -1.28
CA GLU A 83 4.76 -16.85 -1.57
C GLU A 83 5.74 -16.03 -0.74
N LEU A 84 6.45 -16.69 0.18
CA LEU A 84 7.40 -16.03 1.08
C LEU A 84 8.79 -15.94 0.45
N PRO A 85 9.43 -14.76 0.45
CA PRO A 85 10.84 -14.64 0.10
C PRO A 85 11.72 -15.58 0.95
N GLN A 86 12.81 -16.08 0.36
CA GLN A 86 13.72 -17.05 0.99
C GLN A 86 15.10 -16.45 1.30
N ASP A 87 15.27 -15.14 1.14
CA ASP A 87 16.49 -14.43 1.50
C ASP A 87 16.60 -14.20 3.01
N GLU A 88 17.84 -14.13 3.50
CA GLU A 88 18.15 -13.94 4.93
C GLU A 88 17.50 -12.68 5.50
N ASP A 89 17.45 -11.60 4.70
CA ASP A 89 16.86 -10.33 5.10
C ASP A 89 15.38 -10.46 5.50
N PHE A 90 14.61 -11.30 4.79
CA PHE A 90 13.21 -11.58 5.12
C PHE A 90 13.08 -12.56 6.30
N LEU A 91 13.91 -13.60 6.35
CA LEU A 91 13.78 -14.68 7.33
C LEU A 91 14.20 -14.29 8.76
N GLU A 92 15.02 -13.26 8.92
CA GLU A 92 15.48 -12.77 10.24
C GLU A 92 14.49 -11.80 10.91
N VAL A 93 13.51 -11.28 10.18
CA VAL A 93 12.58 -10.24 10.66
C VAL A 93 11.19 -10.83 10.90
N LEU A 94 10.59 -10.52 12.07
CA LEU A 94 9.22 -10.92 12.37
C LEU A 94 8.23 -10.12 11.51
N ILE A 95 7.25 -10.82 10.93
CA ILE A 95 6.09 -10.18 10.32
C ILE A 95 5.23 -9.57 11.43
N ARG A 96 5.02 -8.26 11.37
CA ARG A 96 4.23 -7.48 12.33
C ARG A 96 3.17 -6.67 11.60
N SER A 97 2.11 -6.34 12.32
CA SER A 97 1.09 -5.38 11.90
C SER A 97 1.53 -3.94 12.14
N TYR A 98 0.89 -3.01 11.44
CA TYR A 98 1.14 -1.57 11.63
C TYR A 98 0.93 -1.12 13.08
N GLU A 99 -0.08 -1.66 13.77
CA GLU A 99 -0.38 -1.32 15.16
C GLU A 99 0.73 -1.78 16.12
N GLU A 100 1.36 -2.92 15.84
CA GLU A 100 2.50 -3.41 16.62
C GLU A 100 3.74 -2.53 16.39
N ASP A 101 3.93 -2.01 15.18
CA ASP A 101 5.03 -1.09 14.86
C ASP A 101 4.85 0.30 15.51
N GLN A 102 3.61 0.75 15.81
CA GLN A 102 3.38 2.00 16.55
C GLN A 102 3.77 1.91 18.03
N ASN A 103 3.78 0.71 18.59
CA ASN A 103 3.93 0.46 20.02
C ASN A 103 5.35 -0.01 20.40
N LEU A 104 6.32 0.15 19.51
CA LEU A 104 7.72 -0.08 19.80
C LEU A 104 8.23 1.01 20.78
N PRO A 105 9.02 0.66 21.80
CA PRO A 105 9.62 1.62 22.73
C PRO A 105 10.63 2.56 22.05
#